data_AF-A0A134C4R2-F1
#
_entry.id   AF-A0A134C4R2-F1
#
_cell.length_a   1.000
_cell.length_b   1.000
_cell.length_c   1.000
_cell.angle_alpha   90.00
_cell.angle_beta   90.00
_cell.angle_gamma   90.00
#
_symmetry.space_group_name_H-M   'P 1'
#
loop_
_entity.id
_entity.type
_entity.pdbx_description
1 polymer ?
#
loop_
_entity_poly.entity_id
_entity_poly.type
_entity_poly.pdbx_seq_one_letter_code
_entity_poly.pdbx_strand_id
1 'polypeptide(L)'
;MDTIIKECETLDLSWLESTIGDFHLVVEQKALSSTVYSIFYYTNDRNWRWSVLYDTEVGDYMVRITVPLVEFVDIAFIRESLTPFMENLKANYKASMMTRFMAPQEGFVYEYKKKGIHQWNYTEALPQTIAEYHLDVTPHTALDMINGSYIIGTYIKDNEETGVVLFYNTFRNEFFGETRQQGYPGITHDLDATTIDKFEQALTNHLQEVLLSL
;
A
#
# COMPACT_ATOMS: atom_id res chain seq x y z
N MET A 1 23.69 13.88 -10.45
CA MET A 1 22.59 14.16 -9.50
C MET A 1 21.88 15.45 -9.91
N ASP A 2 22.62 16.56 -10.01
CA ASP A 2 22.06 17.89 -10.34
C ASP A 2 21.26 17.97 -11.64
N THR A 3 21.68 17.32 -12.73
CA THR A 3 20.96 17.42 -14.01
C THR A 3 19.57 16.79 -13.97
N ILE A 4 19.43 15.60 -13.37
CA ILE A 4 18.16 14.87 -13.30
C ILE A 4 17.19 15.54 -12.33
N ILE A 5 17.70 16.00 -11.18
CA ILE A 5 16.91 16.78 -10.23
C ILE A 5 16.39 18.06 -10.89
N LYS A 6 17.24 18.76 -11.64
CA LYS A 6 16.86 19.96 -12.37
C LYS A 6 15.82 19.70 -13.45
N GLU A 7 15.87 18.55 -14.13
CA GLU A 7 14.81 18.14 -15.05
C GLU A 7 13.47 17.97 -14.31
N CYS A 8 13.48 17.37 -13.11
CA CYS A 8 12.28 17.20 -12.28
C CYS A 8 11.70 18.51 -11.73
N GLU A 9 12.54 19.49 -11.38
CA GLU A 9 12.14 20.83 -10.90
C GLU A 9 11.35 21.61 -11.96
N THR A 10 11.60 21.34 -13.24
CA THR A 10 10.99 22.08 -14.36
C THR A 10 9.79 21.36 -14.99
N LEU A 11 9.35 20.25 -14.40
CA LEU A 11 8.24 19.46 -14.94
C LEU A 11 6.93 20.25 -14.94
N ASP A 12 6.25 20.24 -16.09
CA ASP A 12 4.87 20.68 -16.19
C ASP A 12 3.93 19.62 -15.60
N LEU A 13 3.27 20.00 -14.51
CA LEU A 13 2.33 19.19 -13.76
C LEU A 13 0.89 19.71 -13.84
N SER A 14 0.60 20.68 -14.74
CA SER A 14 -0.74 21.30 -14.84
C SER A 14 -1.82 20.35 -15.35
N TRP A 15 -1.43 19.18 -15.85
CA TRP A 15 -2.32 18.12 -16.35
C TRP A 15 -2.85 17.20 -15.23
N LEU A 16 -2.32 17.34 -14.01
CA LEU A 16 -2.79 16.58 -12.85
C LEU A 16 -4.11 17.16 -12.33
N GLU A 17 -5.05 16.28 -12.00
CA GLU A 17 -6.27 16.66 -11.29
C GLU A 17 -5.94 16.96 -9.82
N SER A 18 -6.53 18.02 -9.26
CA SER A 18 -6.29 18.39 -7.86
C SER A 18 -6.82 17.34 -6.87
N THR A 19 -7.78 16.52 -7.29
CA THR A 19 -8.40 15.46 -6.48
C THR A 19 -8.70 14.22 -7.32
N ILE A 20 -8.50 13.03 -6.74
CA ILE A 20 -8.94 11.75 -7.31
C ILE A 20 -9.60 10.97 -6.17
N GLY A 21 -10.91 10.78 -6.22
CA GLY A 21 -11.66 10.21 -5.09
C GLY A 21 -11.51 11.07 -3.84
N ASP A 22 -11.10 10.47 -2.73
CA ASP A 22 -10.77 11.11 -1.45
C ASP A 22 -9.32 11.59 -1.37
N PHE A 23 -8.50 11.35 -2.40
CA PHE A 23 -7.12 11.80 -2.43
C PHE A 23 -7.00 13.21 -2.99
N HIS A 24 -6.12 14.03 -2.39
CA HIS A 24 -5.75 15.35 -2.84
C HIS A 24 -4.29 15.40 -3.30
N LEU A 25 -4.03 16.20 -4.33
CA LEU A 25 -2.69 16.41 -4.89
C LEU A 25 -1.85 17.30 -3.98
N VAL A 26 -0.59 16.90 -3.77
CA VAL A 26 0.48 17.72 -3.21
C VAL A 26 1.65 17.72 -4.18
N VAL A 27 1.94 18.90 -4.75
CA VAL A 27 3.15 19.11 -5.56
C VAL A 27 4.28 19.46 -4.59
N GLU A 28 5.35 18.67 -4.64
CA GLU A 28 6.43 18.77 -3.67
C GLU A 28 7.74 19.23 -4.31
N GLN A 29 8.16 18.58 -5.39
CA GLN A 29 9.39 18.88 -6.15
C GLN A 29 10.59 19.20 -5.23
N LYS A 30 10.95 18.25 -4.36
CA LYS A 30 12.04 18.43 -3.40
C LYS A 30 12.81 17.13 -3.14
N ALA A 31 14.07 17.28 -2.78
CA ALA A 31 14.87 16.17 -2.26
C ALA A 31 14.33 15.74 -0.87
N LEU A 32 14.00 14.45 -0.73
CA LEU A 32 13.62 13.85 0.55
C LEU A 32 14.83 13.28 1.29
N SER A 33 15.83 12.82 0.54
CA SER A 33 17.10 12.32 1.06
C SER A 33 18.23 12.63 0.07
N SER A 34 19.43 12.12 0.34
CA SER A 34 20.53 12.17 -0.62
C SER A 34 20.26 11.38 -1.90
N THR A 35 19.33 10.41 -1.85
CA THR A 35 19.06 9.52 -2.98
C THR A 35 17.69 9.71 -3.61
N VAL A 36 16.69 10.15 -2.82
CA VAL A 36 15.29 10.22 -3.25
C VAL A 36 14.87 11.66 -3.50
N TYR A 37 14.33 11.89 -4.69
CA TYR A 37 13.71 13.15 -5.10
C TYR A 37 12.20 12.95 -5.32
N SER A 38 11.38 13.64 -4.54
CA SER A 38 9.93 13.60 -4.66
C SER A 38 9.44 14.65 -5.66
N ILE A 39 8.56 14.24 -6.58
CA ILE A 39 8.00 15.12 -7.60
C ILE A 39 6.63 15.63 -7.12
N PHE A 40 5.69 14.71 -6.91
CA PHE A 40 4.39 14.99 -6.32
C PHE A 40 3.81 13.72 -5.70
N TYR A 41 2.78 13.86 -4.88
CA TYR A 41 2.03 12.71 -4.39
C TYR A 41 0.55 13.07 -4.23
N TYR A 42 -0.28 12.05 -4.20
CA TYR A 42 -1.65 12.13 -3.77
C TYR A 42 -1.78 11.54 -2.37
N THR A 43 -2.54 12.18 -1.47
CA THR A 43 -2.78 11.65 -0.12
C THR A 43 -4.22 11.87 0.35
N ASN A 44 -4.68 11.09 1.33
CA ASN A 44 -6.00 11.22 1.95
C ASN A 44 -5.89 11.34 3.48
N ASP A 45 -7.03 11.47 4.15
CA ASP A 45 -7.10 11.65 5.62
C ASP A 45 -6.61 10.44 6.43
N ARG A 46 -6.40 9.30 5.76
CA ARG A 46 -5.86 8.05 6.35
C ARG A 46 -4.34 7.97 6.26
N ASN A 47 -3.69 9.04 5.78
CA ASN A 47 -2.26 9.08 5.45
C ASN A 47 -1.83 8.06 4.38
N TRP A 48 -2.75 7.59 3.55
CA TRP A 48 -2.38 6.78 2.39
C TRP A 48 -1.76 7.71 1.34
N ARG A 49 -0.76 7.20 0.60
CA ARG A 49 -0.06 7.97 -0.43
C ARG A 49 0.17 7.17 -1.70
N TRP A 50 0.02 7.87 -2.81
CA TRP A 50 0.48 7.46 -4.13
C TRP A 50 1.51 8.51 -4.58
N SER A 51 2.79 8.16 -4.54
CA SER A 51 3.89 9.12 -4.62
C SER A 51 4.71 8.90 -5.88
N VAL A 52 5.00 9.97 -6.61
CA VAL A 52 5.84 9.99 -7.80
C VAL A 52 7.20 10.54 -7.43
N LEU A 53 8.23 9.74 -7.63
CA LEU A 53 9.59 10.08 -7.22
C LEU A 53 10.63 9.53 -8.21
N TYR A 54 11.84 10.07 -8.08
CA TYR A 54 13.05 9.55 -8.68
C TYR A 54 14.00 9.09 -7.58
N ASP A 55 14.54 7.88 -7.70
CA ASP A 55 15.54 7.34 -6.80
C ASP A 55 16.87 7.19 -7.53
N THR A 56 17.85 8.01 -7.15
CA THR A 56 19.19 8.02 -7.74
C THR A 56 20.03 6.79 -7.39
N GLU A 57 19.67 6.04 -6.34
CA GLU A 57 20.40 4.83 -5.94
C GLU A 57 20.19 3.70 -6.95
N VAL A 58 18.95 3.54 -7.41
CA VAL A 58 18.58 2.57 -8.45
C VAL A 58 18.52 3.18 -9.85
N GLY A 59 18.47 4.51 -9.95
CA GLY A 59 18.45 5.23 -11.22
C GLY A 59 17.07 5.28 -11.89
N ASP A 60 15.99 5.07 -11.13
CA ASP A 60 14.64 4.88 -11.67
C ASP A 60 13.65 5.97 -11.21
N TYR A 61 12.78 6.34 -12.14
CA TYR A 61 11.51 6.99 -11.86
C TYR A 61 10.47 5.93 -11.50
N MET A 62 9.70 6.17 -10.46
CA MET A 62 8.74 5.18 -9.97
C MET A 62 7.54 5.81 -9.28
N VAL A 63 6.54 4.97 -9.08
CA VAL A 63 5.40 5.23 -8.21
C VAL A 63 5.56 4.39 -6.96
N ARG A 64 5.48 5.04 -5.80
CA ARG A 64 5.53 4.43 -4.48
C ARG A 64 4.18 4.54 -3.80
N ILE A 65 3.66 3.41 -3.35
CA ILE A 65 2.43 3.31 -2.57
C ILE A 65 2.81 3.21 -1.10
N THR A 66 2.23 4.07 -0.29
CA THR A 66 2.40 4.04 1.16
C THR A 66 1.03 3.96 1.80
N VAL A 67 0.82 2.98 2.65
CA VAL A 67 -0.24 2.96 3.66
C VAL A 67 0.43 2.80 5.02
N PRO A 68 -0.21 3.15 6.14
CA PRO A 68 0.37 2.89 7.46
C PRO A 68 0.93 1.46 7.56
N LEU A 69 2.17 1.36 8.06
CA LEU A 69 2.98 0.12 8.20
C LEU A 69 3.56 -0.50 6.93
N VAL A 70 3.14 -0.06 5.74
CA VAL A 70 3.55 -0.69 4.47
C VAL A 70 3.90 0.33 3.40
N GLU A 71 5.06 0.12 2.80
CA GLU A 71 5.50 0.86 1.62
C GLU A 71 5.95 -0.12 0.53
N PHE A 72 5.57 0.14 -0.71
CA PHE A 72 6.00 -0.65 -1.86
C PHE A 72 5.98 0.14 -3.17
N VAL A 73 6.70 -0.35 -4.17
CA VAL A 73 6.75 0.27 -5.50
C VAL A 73 5.74 -0.40 -6.42
N ASP A 74 5.01 0.41 -7.18
CA ASP A 74 4.21 -0.07 -8.30
C ASP A 74 5.11 -0.28 -9.52
N ILE A 75 5.41 -1.56 -9.78
CA ILE A 75 6.30 -1.98 -10.85
C ILE A 75 5.82 -1.57 -12.26
N ALA A 76 4.52 -1.27 -12.43
CA ALA A 76 3.99 -0.82 -13.72
C ALA A 76 4.58 0.52 -14.16
N PHE A 77 5.05 1.34 -13.21
CA PHE A 77 5.56 2.69 -13.45
C PHE A 77 7.08 2.81 -13.47
N ILE A 78 7.85 1.77 -13.13
CA ILE A 78 9.31 1.85 -13.08
C ILE A 78 9.89 2.14 -14.47
N ARG A 79 10.67 3.22 -14.60
CA ARG A 79 11.40 3.57 -15.84
C ARG A 79 12.71 4.28 -15.52
N GLU A 80 13.77 3.95 -16.25
CA GLU A 80 15.10 4.56 -16.11
C GLU A 80 15.18 6.00 -16.66
N SER A 81 14.23 6.41 -17.51
CA SER A 81 14.28 7.72 -18.19
C SER A 81 12.95 8.48 -18.10
N LEU A 82 13.07 9.81 -18.04
CA LEU A 82 11.96 10.72 -17.74
C LEU A 82 10.87 10.71 -18.80
N THR A 83 11.23 10.75 -20.09
CA THR A 83 10.25 10.81 -21.18
C THR A 83 9.28 9.61 -21.18
N PRO A 84 9.75 8.35 -21.24
CA PRO A 84 8.82 7.21 -21.19
C PRO A 84 8.12 7.08 -19.84
N PHE A 85 8.73 7.55 -18.75
CA PHE A 85 8.06 7.64 -17.47
C PHE A 85 6.85 8.57 -17.53
N MET A 86 7.03 9.80 -18.00
CA MET A 86 5.99 10.81 -18.06
C MET A 86 4.86 10.44 -19.04
N GLU A 87 5.20 9.81 -20.17
CA GLU A 87 4.20 9.28 -21.10
C GLU A 87 3.32 8.21 -20.43
N ASN A 88 3.95 7.24 -19.76
CA ASN A 88 3.24 6.20 -19.02
C ASN A 88 2.42 6.78 -17.85
N LEU A 89 2.98 7.74 -17.13
CA LEU A 89 2.35 8.40 -15.99
C LEU A 89 1.08 9.12 -16.42
N LYS A 90 1.15 9.96 -17.46
CA LYS A 90 0.02 10.69 -18.03
C LYS A 90 -1.09 9.76 -18.52
N ALA A 91 -0.73 8.65 -19.13
CA ALA A 91 -1.69 7.68 -19.63
C ALA A 91 -2.42 6.93 -18.50
N ASN A 92 -1.74 6.63 -17.39
CA ASN A 92 -2.19 5.59 -16.46
C ASN A 92 -2.43 6.02 -15.02
N TYR A 93 -1.93 7.19 -14.54
CA TYR A 93 -1.98 7.54 -13.11
C TYR A 93 -3.40 7.49 -12.52
N LYS A 94 -4.37 8.10 -13.22
CA LYS A 94 -5.75 8.19 -12.75
C LYS A 94 -6.41 6.81 -12.71
N ALA A 95 -6.22 6.01 -13.76
CA ALA A 95 -6.75 4.64 -13.79
C ALA A 95 -6.13 3.78 -12.69
N SER A 96 -4.81 3.87 -12.49
CA SER A 96 -4.09 3.18 -11.41
C SER A 96 -4.67 3.52 -10.03
N MET A 97 -4.86 4.81 -9.73
CA MET A 97 -5.41 5.26 -8.46
C MET A 97 -6.88 4.86 -8.27
N MET A 98 -7.71 5.06 -9.31
CA MET A 98 -9.13 4.71 -9.26
C MET A 98 -9.32 3.21 -9.03
N THR A 99 -8.61 2.37 -9.80
CA THR A 99 -8.69 0.93 -9.62
C THR A 99 -8.13 0.51 -8.27
N ARG A 100 -6.99 1.03 -7.81
CA ARG A 100 -6.36 0.55 -6.58
C ARG A 100 -7.06 0.98 -5.30
N PHE A 101 -7.55 2.21 -5.22
CA PHE A 101 -8.07 2.76 -3.97
C PHE A 101 -9.60 2.91 -3.95
N MET A 102 -10.23 3.20 -5.10
CA MET A 102 -11.65 3.51 -5.18
C MET A 102 -12.49 2.30 -5.61
N ALA A 103 -11.92 1.43 -6.44
CA ALA A 103 -12.56 0.21 -6.92
C ALA A 103 -11.59 -0.99 -6.94
N PRO A 104 -10.93 -1.33 -5.81
CA PRO A 104 -9.91 -2.38 -5.74
C PRO A 104 -10.36 -3.73 -6.31
N GLN A 105 -11.65 -4.07 -6.11
CA GLN A 105 -12.26 -5.28 -6.66
C GLN A 105 -12.17 -5.42 -8.19
N GLU A 106 -12.09 -4.30 -8.93
CA GLU A 106 -11.91 -4.33 -10.39
C GLU A 106 -10.52 -4.84 -10.77
N GLY A 107 -9.50 -4.47 -9.99
CA GLY A 107 -8.11 -4.86 -10.19
C GLY A 107 -7.74 -6.26 -9.69
N PHE A 108 -8.55 -6.88 -8.83
CA PHE A 108 -8.23 -8.20 -8.26
C PHE A 108 -8.20 -9.30 -9.31
N VAL A 109 -7.13 -10.11 -9.26
CA VAL A 109 -6.94 -11.27 -10.13
C VAL A 109 -7.92 -12.41 -9.81
N TYR A 110 -8.07 -13.34 -10.75
CA TYR A 110 -9.00 -14.47 -10.62
C TYR A 110 -8.79 -15.29 -9.34
N GLU A 111 -7.54 -15.64 -9.00
CA GLU A 111 -7.26 -16.46 -7.81
C GLU A 111 -7.66 -15.75 -6.51
N TYR A 112 -7.47 -14.43 -6.43
CA TYR A 112 -7.93 -13.63 -5.29
C TYR A 112 -9.46 -13.62 -5.20
N LYS A 113 -10.15 -13.37 -6.34
CA LYS A 113 -11.62 -13.37 -6.40
C LYS A 113 -12.19 -14.73 -6.02
N LYS A 114 -11.60 -15.81 -6.53
CA LYS A 114 -11.98 -17.20 -6.22
C LYS A 114 -11.82 -17.54 -4.74
N LYS A 115 -10.86 -16.91 -4.04
CA LYS A 115 -10.70 -17.08 -2.60
C LYS A 115 -11.88 -16.54 -1.78
N GLY A 116 -12.64 -15.59 -2.34
CA GLY A 116 -13.82 -15.01 -1.70
C GLY A 116 -13.52 -13.85 -0.74
N ILE A 117 -12.26 -13.39 -0.63
CA ILE A 117 -11.86 -12.36 0.34
C ILE A 117 -12.61 -11.04 0.13
N HIS A 118 -12.80 -10.62 -1.12
CA HIS A 118 -13.54 -9.41 -1.48
C HIS A 118 -15.05 -9.45 -1.13
N GLN A 119 -15.59 -10.62 -0.77
CA GLN A 119 -17.00 -10.82 -0.37
C GLN A 119 -17.11 -11.29 1.10
N TRP A 120 -15.98 -11.41 1.79
CA TRP A 120 -15.92 -11.94 3.13
C TRP A 120 -16.52 -10.95 4.13
N ASN A 121 -17.51 -11.40 4.91
CA ASN A 121 -18.02 -10.63 6.04
C ASN A 121 -17.05 -10.73 7.22
N TYR A 122 -15.98 -9.96 7.17
CA TYR A 122 -14.87 -10.02 8.11
C TYR A 122 -15.14 -9.38 9.48
N THR A 123 -16.27 -8.68 9.64
CA THR A 123 -16.48 -7.73 10.77
C THR A 123 -16.40 -8.38 12.16
N GLU A 124 -16.74 -9.67 12.28
CA GLU A 124 -16.59 -10.42 13.53
C GLU A 124 -15.13 -10.82 13.80
N ALA A 125 -14.37 -11.21 12.77
CA ALA A 125 -12.98 -11.65 12.89
C ALA A 125 -11.96 -10.50 12.91
N LEU A 126 -12.31 -9.36 12.29
CA LEU A 126 -11.51 -8.14 12.24
C LEU A 126 -12.35 -6.97 12.79
N PRO A 127 -12.51 -6.88 14.12
CA PRO A 127 -13.23 -5.77 14.74
C PRO A 127 -12.51 -4.44 14.47
N GLN A 128 -13.26 -3.35 14.37
CA GLN A 128 -12.71 -2.03 14.02
C GLN A 128 -11.62 -1.54 14.99
N THR A 129 -11.67 -1.96 16.24
CA THR A 129 -10.73 -1.55 17.29
C THR A 129 -10.38 -2.72 18.18
N ILE A 130 -9.09 -2.85 18.52
CA ILE A 130 -8.56 -3.80 19.51
C ILE A 130 -7.60 -3.02 20.40
N ALA A 131 -7.98 -2.78 21.65
CA ALA A 131 -7.25 -1.90 22.57
C ALA A 131 -6.94 -0.53 21.93
N GLU A 132 -5.66 -0.17 21.75
CA GLU A 132 -5.21 1.10 21.15
C GLU A 132 -5.03 1.02 19.62
N TYR A 133 -5.26 -0.15 19.03
CA TYR A 133 -5.12 -0.37 17.60
C TYR A 133 -6.46 -0.21 16.89
N HIS A 134 -6.44 0.36 15.69
CA HIS A 134 -7.61 0.42 14.83
C HIS A 134 -7.35 -0.20 13.46
N LEU A 135 -8.39 -0.81 12.89
CA LEU A 135 -8.36 -1.41 11.56
C LEU A 135 -8.40 -0.30 10.50
N ASP A 136 -7.38 -0.26 9.65
CA ASP A 136 -7.25 0.68 8.55
C ASP A 136 -7.55 -0.05 7.22
N VAL A 137 -6.59 -0.71 6.58
CA VAL A 137 -6.88 -1.52 5.39
C VAL A 137 -7.83 -2.67 5.78
N THR A 138 -8.79 -2.99 4.92
CA THR A 138 -9.77 -4.07 5.12
C THR A 138 -9.82 -5.00 3.91
N PRO A 139 -10.45 -6.19 4.02
CA PRO A 139 -10.67 -7.07 2.87
C PRO A 139 -11.43 -6.42 1.70
N HIS A 140 -12.27 -5.42 1.97
CA HIS A 140 -13.00 -4.67 0.93
C HIS A 140 -12.17 -3.55 0.30
N THR A 141 -11.11 -3.11 0.97
CA THR A 141 -10.19 -2.06 0.48
C THR A 141 -8.77 -2.61 0.30
N ALA A 142 -8.67 -3.91 0.03
CA ALA A 142 -7.39 -4.61 -0.05
C ALA A 142 -6.54 -4.07 -1.21
N LEU A 143 -5.22 -4.09 -1.03
CA LEU A 143 -4.26 -3.55 -1.99
C LEU A 143 -3.42 -4.67 -2.58
N ASP A 144 -3.31 -4.70 -3.91
CA ASP A 144 -2.39 -5.57 -4.61
C ASP A 144 -0.94 -5.10 -4.42
N MET A 145 -0.04 -6.04 -4.19
CA MET A 145 1.39 -5.81 -4.01
C MET A 145 2.18 -6.76 -4.92
N ILE A 146 3.51 -6.60 -4.92
CA ILE A 146 4.44 -7.47 -5.64
C ILE A 146 4.32 -8.94 -5.21
N ASN A 147 4.80 -9.84 -6.08
CA ASN A 147 4.90 -11.29 -5.83
C ASN A 147 3.57 -11.96 -5.43
N GLY A 148 2.46 -11.44 -5.97
CA GLY A 148 1.12 -12.03 -5.79
C GLY A 148 0.54 -11.84 -4.39
N SER A 149 1.15 -10.99 -3.56
CA SER A 149 0.66 -10.63 -2.24
C SER A 149 -0.40 -9.54 -2.32
N TYR A 150 -1.37 -9.61 -1.42
CA TYR A 150 -2.37 -8.60 -1.19
C TYR A 150 -2.34 -8.21 0.28
N ILE A 151 -2.34 -6.91 0.57
CA ILE A 151 -2.58 -6.39 1.91
C ILE A 151 -4.09 -6.42 2.11
N ILE A 152 -4.57 -7.27 3.01
CA ILE A 152 -6.00 -7.48 3.24
C ILE A 152 -6.48 -6.93 4.59
N GLY A 153 -5.55 -6.46 5.42
CA GLY A 153 -5.85 -5.89 6.72
C GLY A 153 -4.65 -5.15 7.30
N THR A 154 -4.85 -4.01 7.94
CA THR A 154 -3.81 -3.39 8.78
C THR A 154 -4.42 -2.94 10.10
N TYR A 155 -3.85 -3.40 11.22
CA TYR A 155 -4.12 -2.83 12.53
C TYR A 155 -2.99 -1.90 12.90
N ILE A 156 -3.33 -0.66 13.21
CA ILE A 156 -2.34 0.40 13.37
C ILE A 156 -2.54 1.10 14.71
N LYS A 157 -1.44 1.45 15.35
CA LYS A 157 -1.44 2.30 16.55
C LYS A 157 -1.11 3.73 16.13
N ASP A 158 -1.96 4.68 16.50
CA ASP A 158 -1.80 6.07 16.06
C ASP A 158 -0.46 6.67 16.45
N ASN A 159 0.18 7.36 15.51
CA ASN A 159 1.48 8.02 15.66
C ASN A 159 2.63 7.08 16.05
N GLU A 160 2.44 5.77 15.94
CA GLU A 160 3.46 4.76 16.12
C GLU A 160 3.54 3.91 14.85
N GLU A 161 4.73 3.66 14.34
CA GLU A 161 4.95 2.69 13.25
C GLU A 161 4.84 1.25 13.78
N THR A 162 3.76 0.97 14.52
CA THR A 162 3.53 -0.25 15.30
C THR A 162 2.17 -0.84 14.97
N GLY A 163 2.12 -2.16 14.77
CA GLY A 163 0.88 -2.89 14.50
C GLY A 163 1.08 -4.17 13.71
N VAL A 164 0.01 -4.63 13.06
CA VAL A 164 -0.01 -5.88 12.29
C VAL A 164 -0.50 -5.62 10.88
N VAL A 165 0.19 -6.21 9.90
CA VAL A 165 -0.20 -6.23 8.49
C VAL A 165 -0.62 -7.64 8.15
N LEU A 166 -1.84 -7.79 7.65
CA LEU A 166 -2.42 -9.06 7.25
C LEU A 166 -2.37 -9.19 5.73
N PHE A 167 -1.92 -10.35 5.27
CA PHE A 167 -1.73 -10.61 3.86
C PHE A 167 -2.51 -11.83 3.38
N TYR A 168 -2.81 -11.84 2.08
CA TYR A 168 -3.09 -13.06 1.34
C TYR A 168 -2.18 -13.13 0.11
N ASN A 169 -1.50 -14.26 -0.10
CA ASN A 169 -0.67 -14.48 -1.27
C ASN A 169 -1.33 -15.49 -2.22
N THR A 170 -1.54 -15.06 -3.45
CA THR A 170 -2.20 -15.86 -4.50
C THR A 170 -1.32 -17.00 -5.04
N PHE A 171 0.01 -16.86 -5.00
CA PHE A 171 0.93 -17.91 -5.49
C PHE A 171 1.10 -19.03 -4.48
N ARG A 172 1.14 -18.70 -3.18
CA ARG A 172 1.20 -19.67 -2.07
C ARG A 172 -0.17 -20.15 -1.60
N ASN A 173 -1.23 -19.44 -1.99
CA ASN A 173 -2.60 -19.65 -1.52
C ASN A 173 -2.71 -19.66 0.02
N GLU A 174 -2.09 -18.66 0.64
CA GLU A 174 -1.86 -18.59 2.08
C GLU A 174 -2.15 -17.19 2.61
N PHE A 175 -2.76 -17.14 3.79
CA PHE A 175 -2.89 -15.97 4.65
C PHE A 175 -1.75 -16.00 5.67
N PHE A 176 -1.21 -14.83 5.98
CA PHE A 176 -0.16 -14.68 6.99
C PHE A 176 -0.17 -13.25 7.56
N GLY A 177 0.46 -13.09 8.72
CA GLY A 177 0.62 -11.79 9.39
C GLY A 177 2.08 -11.40 9.51
N GLU A 178 2.37 -10.11 9.35
CA GLU A 178 3.65 -9.53 9.75
C GLU A 178 3.41 -8.47 10.82
N THR A 179 4.31 -8.38 11.79
CA THR A 179 4.27 -7.33 12.80
C THR A 179 5.16 -6.17 12.38
N ARG A 180 4.85 -4.99 12.91
CA ARG A 180 5.72 -3.81 12.92
C ARG A 180 5.81 -3.33 14.35
N GLN A 181 7.02 -3.03 14.82
CA GLN A 181 7.26 -2.40 16.11
C GLN A 181 8.20 -1.24 15.88
N GLN A 182 7.70 0.00 15.97
CA GLN A 182 8.48 1.21 15.67
C GLN A 182 9.21 1.14 14.32
N GLY A 183 8.52 0.66 13.29
CA GLY A 183 9.03 0.52 11.92
C GLY A 183 9.82 -0.78 11.67
N TYR A 184 10.20 -1.52 12.70
CA TYR A 184 10.94 -2.78 12.54
C TYR A 184 10.00 -3.94 12.19
N PRO A 185 10.27 -4.69 11.11
CA PRO A 185 9.46 -5.84 10.72
C PRO A 185 9.70 -7.03 11.66
N GLY A 186 8.62 -7.73 12.00
CA GLY A 186 8.64 -9.01 12.68
C GLY A 186 7.75 -10.04 11.97
N ILE A 187 7.95 -11.31 12.33
CA ILE A 187 7.22 -12.45 11.78
C ILE A 187 6.35 -13.03 12.88
N THR A 188 5.09 -13.36 12.56
CA THR A 188 4.24 -14.20 13.39
C THR A 188 3.66 -15.32 12.53
N HIS A 189 3.61 -16.52 13.08
CA HIS A 189 2.97 -17.68 12.45
C HIS A 189 1.60 -17.99 13.07
N ASP A 190 1.21 -17.27 14.13
CA ASP A 190 -0.05 -17.49 14.84
C ASP A 190 -1.27 -17.12 13.98
N LEU A 191 -1.05 -16.35 12.91
CA LEU A 191 -2.06 -15.87 11.98
C LEU A 191 -2.03 -16.60 10.63
N ASP A 192 -1.20 -17.64 10.47
CA ASP A 192 -1.05 -18.37 9.22
C ASP A 192 -2.27 -19.26 8.95
N ALA A 193 -2.81 -19.18 7.74
CA ALA A 193 -3.96 -19.98 7.35
C ALA A 193 -4.04 -20.21 5.84
N THR A 194 -4.79 -21.25 5.44
CA THR A 194 -5.00 -21.57 4.01
C THR A 194 -6.46 -21.47 3.58
N THR A 195 -7.39 -21.16 4.47
CA THR A 195 -8.82 -20.93 4.18
C THR A 195 -9.33 -19.77 5.01
N ILE A 196 -10.42 -19.12 4.57
CA ILE A 196 -11.03 -18.02 5.32
C ILE A 196 -11.44 -18.49 6.71
N ASP A 197 -12.14 -19.62 6.83
CA ASP A 197 -12.58 -20.16 8.13
C ASP A 197 -11.41 -20.40 9.12
N LYS A 198 -10.25 -20.86 8.62
CA LYS A 198 -9.06 -21.06 9.45
C LYS A 198 -8.42 -19.73 9.82
N PHE A 199 -8.43 -18.77 8.90
CA PHE A 199 -7.92 -17.44 9.14
C PHE A 199 -8.79 -16.71 10.18
N GLU A 200 -10.12 -16.82 10.09
CA GLU A 200 -11.05 -16.33 11.11
C GLU A 200 -10.75 -16.91 12.50
N GLN A 201 -10.53 -18.22 12.58
CA GLN A 201 -10.17 -18.88 13.84
C GLN A 201 -8.83 -18.35 14.37
N ALA A 202 -7.82 -18.22 13.51
CA ALA A 202 -6.52 -17.69 13.91
C ALA A 202 -6.62 -16.24 14.41
N LEU A 203 -7.33 -15.37 13.68
CA LEU A 203 -7.58 -13.99 14.08
C LEU A 203 -8.33 -13.91 15.42
N THR A 204 -9.41 -14.66 15.58
CA THR A 204 -10.22 -14.67 16.79
C THR A 204 -9.41 -15.13 18.01
N ASN A 205 -8.53 -16.11 17.84
CA ASN A 205 -7.78 -16.70 18.95
C ASN A 205 -6.50 -15.92 19.29
N HIS A 206 -5.85 -15.29 18.31
CA HIS A 206 -4.46 -14.83 18.47
C HIS A 206 -4.23 -13.35 18.13
N LEU A 207 -5.08 -12.70 17.32
CA LEU A 207 -4.80 -11.33 16.85
C LEU A 207 -4.61 -10.33 17.99
N GLN A 208 -5.45 -10.40 19.02
CA GLN A 208 -5.34 -9.53 20.19
C GLN A 208 -4.03 -9.79 20.95
N GLU A 209 -3.65 -11.05 21.15
CA GLU A 209 -2.42 -11.40 21.85
C GLU A 209 -1.19 -10.90 21.09
N VAL A 210 -1.18 -11.06 19.75
CA VAL A 210 -0.12 -10.54 18.88
C VAL A 210 -0.03 -9.02 19.01
N LEU A 211 -1.14 -8.28 18.88
CA LEU A 211 -1.15 -6.81 18.97
C LEU A 211 -0.69 -6.30 20.34
N LEU A 212 -1.08 -6.96 21.43
CA LEU A 212 -0.69 -6.55 22.79
C LEU A 212 0.77 -6.91 23.14
N SER A 213 1.45 -7.67 22.28
CA SER A 213 2.87 -8.01 22.43
C SER A 213 3.83 -7.00 21.78
N LEU A 214 3.30 -6.05 20.98
CA LEU A 214 4.06 -5.05 20.24
C LEU A 214 4.36 -3.78 21.05
#